data_AF-A0A8J9YE57-F1
#
_entry.id   AF-A0A8J9YE57-F1
#
_cell.length_a   1.000
_cell.length_b   1.000
_cell.length_c   1.000
_cell.angle_alpha   90.00
_cell.angle_beta   90.00
_cell.angle_gamma   90.00
#
_symmetry.space_group_name_H-M   'P 1'
#
loop_
_entity.id
_entity.type
_entity.pdbx_description
1 polymer ?
#
loop_
_entity_poly.entity_id
_entity_poly.type
_entity_poly.pdbx_seq_one_letter_code
_entity_poly.pdbx_strand_id
1 'polypeptide(L)'
;MDMDMCRQHLKNIVEKLLLFEKSPKEVEGKIIKDFFKIGERIFVELYYVGTCIKWDYTVIKKQKEVSDVVINVIKNQEWLQTFINIYPSLRIDLDLIGSAGDICKVRSGIEVLLKGFINIDAQFNRVLTNLEQLGEVDEFDRCLKIWRNTGHRPDFDSCDKQSAAPKNHWWWY
;
A
#
# COMPACT_ATOMS: atom_id res chain seq x y z
N MET A 1 20.21 1.21 -13.19
CA MET A 1 18.88 1.09 -13.82
C MET A 1 17.80 0.93 -12.75
N ASP A 2 17.87 -0.04 -11.84
CA ASP A 2 16.83 -0.26 -10.81
C ASP A 2 16.69 0.86 -9.76
N MET A 3 17.79 1.53 -9.41
CA MET A 3 17.78 2.61 -8.41
C MET A 3 17.13 3.91 -8.93
N ASP A 4 17.28 4.23 -10.22
CA ASP A 4 16.63 5.40 -10.81
C ASP A 4 15.11 5.21 -10.88
N MET A 5 14.65 3.97 -11.14
CA MET A 5 13.23 3.61 -11.08
C MET A 5 12.69 3.71 -9.65
N CYS A 6 13.40 3.14 -8.67
CA CYS A 6 13.05 3.26 -7.25
C CYS A 6 12.88 4.73 -6.83
N ARG A 7 13.84 5.57 -7.21
CA ARG A 7 13.82 7.01 -6.97
C ARG A 7 12.58 7.68 -7.60
N GLN A 8 12.24 7.31 -8.83
CA GLN A 8 11.05 7.85 -9.48
C GLN A 8 9.76 7.45 -8.75
N HIS A 9 9.64 6.19 -8.31
CA HIS A 9 8.49 5.73 -7.53
C HIS A 9 8.38 6.46 -6.19
N LEU A 10 9.49 6.74 -5.49
CA LEU A 10 9.49 7.55 -4.28
C LEU A 10 8.97 8.98 -4.53
N LYS A 11 9.37 9.62 -5.63
CA LYS A 11 8.82 10.94 -6.03
C LYS A 11 7.32 10.86 -6.33
N ASN A 12 6.90 9.83 -7.06
CA ASN A 12 5.50 9.60 -7.38
C ASN A 12 4.65 9.39 -6.11
N ILE A 13 5.20 8.76 -5.07
CA ILE A 13 4.54 8.61 -3.76
C ILE A 13 4.32 9.99 -3.14
N VAL A 14 5.34 10.85 -3.12
CA VAL A 14 5.23 12.23 -2.58
C VAL A 14 4.17 13.02 -3.33
N GLU A 15 4.19 13.02 -4.66
CA GLU A 15 3.18 13.70 -5.48
C GLU A 15 1.77 13.22 -5.16
N LYS A 16 1.58 11.90 -5.03
CA LYS A 16 0.27 11.34 -4.71
C LYS A 16 -0.15 11.62 -3.27
N LEU A 17 0.76 11.65 -2.30
CA LEU A 17 0.46 12.06 -0.93
C LEU A 17 0.03 13.54 -0.85
N LEU A 18 0.66 14.42 -1.63
CA LEU A 18 0.26 15.83 -1.72
C LEU A 18 -1.13 16.00 -2.37
N LEU A 19 -1.45 15.18 -3.38
CA LEU A 19 -2.79 15.13 -3.95
C LEU A 19 -3.79 14.54 -2.94
N PHE A 20 -3.42 13.46 -2.28
CA PHE A 20 -4.23 12.78 -1.27
C PHE A 20 -4.60 13.75 -0.17
N GLU A 21 -3.67 14.53 0.36
CA GLU A 21 -3.90 15.58 1.37
C GLU A 21 -4.97 16.58 0.93
N LYS A 22 -4.89 17.06 -0.32
CA LYS A 22 -5.80 18.07 -0.87
C LYS A 22 -7.17 17.54 -1.28
N SER A 23 -7.30 16.25 -1.57
CA SER A 23 -8.56 15.67 -2.04
C SER A 23 -9.63 15.69 -0.94
N PRO A 24 -10.91 15.97 -1.29
CA PRO A 24 -12.02 15.85 -0.35
C PRO A 24 -12.09 14.43 0.24
N LYS A 25 -12.09 14.33 1.57
CA LYS A 25 -12.10 13.06 2.32
C LYS A 25 -13.51 12.58 2.60
N GLU A 26 -14.34 12.62 1.57
CA GLU A 26 -15.74 12.28 1.69
C GLU A 26 -15.93 10.78 1.45
N VAL A 27 -16.73 10.13 2.27
CA VAL A 27 -17.16 8.76 2.08
C VAL A 27 -18.67 8.78 1.87
N GLU A 28 -19.13 8.47 0.66
CA GLU A 28 -20.57 8.36 0.35
C GLU A 28 -20.96 6.90 0.28
N GLY A 29 -21.31 6.31 1.42
CA GLY A 29 -21.70 4.91 1.51
C GLY A 29 -20.62 3.99 0.89
N LYS A 30 -21.00 3.25 -0.16
CA LYS A 30 -20.11 2.31 -0.87
C LYS A 30 -19.39 2.91 -2.09
N ILE A 31 -19.52 4.21 -2.35
CA ILE A 31 -19.00 4.83 -3.57
C ILE A 31 -17.48 5.07 -3.46
N ILE A 32 -16.73 4.53 -4.43
CA ILE A 32 -15.29 4.77 -4.57
C ILE A 32 -15.04 6.20 -5.09
N LYS A 33 -14.71 7.11 -4.18
CA LYS A 33 -14.34 8.49 -4.49
C LYS A 33 -12.85 8.65 -4.83
N ASP A 34 -12.46 9.83 -5.29
CA ASP A 34 -11.09 10.12 -5.75
C ASP A 34 -10.04 9.96 -4.65
N PHE A 35 -10.35 10.31 -3.39
CA PHE A 35 -9.41 10.09 -2.28
C PHE A 35 -8.99 8.61 -2.21
N PHE A 36 -9.95 7.69 -2.38
CA PHE A 36 -9.70 6.25 -2.32
C PHE A 36 -8.83 5.80 -3.49
N LYS A 37 -9.15 6.23 -4.72
CA LYS A 37 -8.33 5.94 -5.92
C LYS A 37 -6.91 6.47 -5.78
N ILE A 38 -6.72 7.64 -5.15
CA ILE A 38 -5.39 8.19 -4.89
C ILE A 38 -4.65 7.36 -3.84
N GLY A 39 -5.35 6.94 -2.77
CA GLY A 39 -4.83 6.01 -1.77
C GLY A 39 -4.29 4.73 -2.40
N GLU A 40 -5.06 4.09 -3.28
CA GLU A 40 -4.62 2.92 -4.04
C GLU A 40 -3.33 3.18 -4.81
N ARG A 41 -3.27 4.30 -5.52
CA ARG A 41 -2.09 4.67 -6.28
C ARG A 41 -0.88 4.89 -5.38
N ILE A 42 -1.02 5.41 -4.16
CA ILE A 42 0.09 5.54 -3.20
C ILE A 42 0.66 4.15 -2.89
N PHE A 43 -0.19 3.20 -2.53
CA PHE A 43 0.27 1.85 -2.16
C PHE A 43 0.76 1.04 -3.36
N VAL A 44 0.20 1.23 -4.55
CA VAL A 44 0.74 0.63 -5.78
C VAL A 44 2.16 1.14 -6.09
N GLU A 45 2.43 2.44 -5.90
CA GLU A 45 3.80 2.95 -6.06
C GLU A 45 4.75 2.40 -4.99
N LEU A 46 4.30 2.24 -3.74
CA LEU A 46 5.07 1.56 -2.69
C LEU A 46 5.37 0.10 -3.07
N TYR A 47 4.42 -0.61 -3.66
CA TYR A 47 4.68 -1.94 -4.23
C TYR A 47 5.79 -1.90 -5.27
N TYR A 48 5.75 -0.94 -6.20
CA TYR A 48 6.81 -0.82 -7.21
C TYR A 48 8.17 -0.48 -6.58
N VAL A 49 8.22 0.32 -5.52
CA VAL A 49 9.45 0.50 -4.71
C VAL A 49 9.95 -0.86 -4.21
N GLY A 50 9.06 -1.67 -3.62
CA GLY A 50 9.36 -3.04 -3.18
C GLY A 50 9.95 -3.92 -4.28
N THR A 51 9.38 -3.87 -5.49
CA THR A 51 9.92 -4.61 -6.64
C THR A 51 11.29 -4.11 -7.08
N CYS A 52 11.51 -2.79 -7.12
CA CYS A 52 12.78 -2.18 -7.54
C CYS A 52 13.95 -2.52 -6.61
N ILE A 53 13.68 -2.61 -5.31
CA ILE A 53 14.68 -3.00 -4.30
C ILE A 53 14.74 -4.52 -4.09
N LYS A 54 13.98 -5.30 -4.88
CA LYS A 54 13.87 -6.77 -4.74
C LYS A 54 13.52 -7.20 -3.33
N TRP A 55 12.67 -6.42 -2.65
CA TRP A 55 12.22 -6.66 -1.28
C TRP A 55 13.32 -6.62 -0.22
N ASP A 56 14.52 -6.10 -0.56
CA ASP A 56 15.57 -5.77 0.41
C ASP A 56 15.39 -4.34 0.92
N TYR A 57 14.72 -4.23 2.06
CA TYR A 57 14.40 -2.96 2.71
C TYR A 57 15.62 -2.19 3.25
N THR A 58 16.80 -2.82 3.33
CA THR A 58 18.03 -2.10 3.72
C THR A 58 18.44 -1.05 2.67
N VAL A 59 17.92 -1.17 1.45
CA VAL A 59 18.25 -0.30 0.30
C VAL A 59 17.45 1.01 0.29
N ILE A 60 16.18 0.99 0.73
CA ILE A 60 15.29 2.18 0.73
C ILE A 60 15.94 3.34 1.48
N LYS A 61 16.46 3.08 2.67
CA LYS A 61 16.96 4.08 3.62
C LYS A 61 18.11 4.94 3.08
N LYS A 62 18.74 4.54 1.99
CA LYS A 62 19.84 5.26 1.35
C LYS A 62 19.36 6.33 0.36
N GLN A 63 18.07 6.38 0.03
CA GLN A 63 17.50 7.35 -0.90
C GLN A 63 17.14 8.65 -0.20
N LYS A 64 17.43 9.80 -0.83
CA LYS A 64 17.16 11.12 -0.25
C LYS A 64 15.67 11.44 -0.20
N GLU A 65 14.91 10.91 -1.15
CA GLU A 65 13.46 11.08 -1.27
C GLU A 65 12.67 10.44 -0.12
N VAL A 66 13.30 9.56 0.66
CA VAL A 66 12.67 8.89 1.81
C VAL A 66 12.20 9.89 2.85
N SER A 67 12.97 10.96 3.12
CA SER A 67 12.55 11.97 4.10
C SER A 67 11.26 12.66 3.68
N ASP A 68 11.09 12.92 2.38
CA ASP A 68 9.89 13.57 1.86
C ASP A 68 8.69 12.64 1.96
N VAL A 69 8.86 11.35 1.68
CA VAL A 69 7.79 10.35 1.91
C VAL A 69 7.40 10.32 3.38
N VAL A 70 8.36 10.23 4.31
CA VAL A 70 8.11 10.20 5.76
C VAL A 70 7.32 11.43 6.21
N ILE A 71 7.76 12.63 5.84
CA ILE A 71 7.07 13.88 6.20
C ILE A 71 5.61 13.87 5.75
N ASN A 72 5.35 13.43 4.51
CA ASN A 72 4.00 13.44 3.95
C ASN A 72 3.13 12.30 4.48
N VAL A 73 3.69 11.14 4.85
CA VAL A 73 2.95 10.08 5.54
C VAL A 73 2.54 10.54 6.94
N ILE A 74 3.43 11.17 7.70
CA ILE A 74 3.10 11.71 9.04
C ILE A 74 1.91 12.68 8.95
N LYS A 75 1.95 13.61 7.98
CA LYS A 75 0.85 14.57 7.76
C LYS A 75 -0.48 13.89 7.41
N ASN A 76 -0.45 12.78 6.70
CA ASN A 76 -1.64 12.09 6.21
C ASN A 76 -2.02 10.84 7.04
N GLN A 77 -1.40 10.62 8.21
CA GLN A 77 -1.48 9.35 8.94
C GLN A 77 -2.93 8.89 9.23
N GLU A 78 -3.81 9.79 9.67
CA GLU A 78 -5.19 9.45 10.03
C GLU A 78 -6.00 9.00 8.80
N TRP A 79 -5.75 9.62 7.65
CA TRP A 79 -6.43 9.28 6.40
C TRP A 79 -5.86 8.04 5.75
N LEU A 80 -4.55 7.80 5.87
CA LEU A 80 -3.93 6.54 5.46
C LEU A 80 -4.43 5.38 6.33
N GLN A 81 -4.55 5.58 7.64
CA GLN A 81 -5.15 4.62 8.55
C GLN A 81 -6.59 4.30 8.14
N THR A 82 -7.42 5.33 7.96
CA THR A 82 -8.81 5.17 7.50
C THR A 82 -8.87 4.42 6.18
N PHE A 83 -8.00 4.75 5.22
CA PHE A 83 -7.93 4.05 3.94
C PHE A 83 -7.65 2.56 4.13
N ILE A 84 -6.61 2.20 4.89
CA ILE A 84 -6.24 0.79 5.12
C ILE A 84 -7.40 0.04 5.76
N ASN A 85 -8.05 0.64 6.76
CA ASN A 85 -9.15 0.03 7.50
C ASN A 85 -10.37 -0.26 6.61
N ILE A 86 -10.78 0.68 5.77
CA ILE A 86 -11.99 0.53 4.95
C ILE A 86 -11.73 -0.23 3.63
N TYR A 87 -10.47 -0.43 3.25
CA TYR A 87 -10.11 -1.02 1.97
C TYR A 87 -10.71 -2.43 1.75
N PRO A 88 -10.59 -3.38 2.70
CA PRO A 88 -11.16 -4.71 2.55
C PRO A 88 -12.68 -4.66 2.33
N SER A 89 -13.40 -3.89 3.14
CA SER A 89 -14.85 -3.75 3.00
C SER A 89 -15.24 -3.28 1.60
N LEU A 90 -14.53 -2.29 1.04
CA LEU A 90 -14.87 -1.68 -0.25
C LEU A 90 -14.43 -2.49 -1.47
N ARG A 91 -13.24 -3.11 -1.42
CA ARG A 91 -12.66 -3.81 -2.59
C ARG A 91 -12.78 -5.32 -2.52
N ILE A 92 -12.88 -5.88 -1.32
CA ILE A 92 -12.91 -7.32 -1.10
C ILE A 92 -14.35 -7.82 -0.87
N ASP A 93 -15.07 -7.21 0.08
CA ASP A 93 -16.33 -7.79 0.56
C ASP A 93 -17.55 -7.34 -0.25
N LEU A 94 -17.63 -6.05 -0.60
CA LEU A 94 -18.91 -5.48 -1.05
C LEU A 94 -19.13 -5.52 -2.56
N ASP A 95 -18.07 -5.59 -3.37
CA ASP A 95 -18.19 -5.25 -4.78
C ASP A 95 -17.22 -6.00 -5.71
N LEU A 96 -16.14 -6.61 -5.22
CA LEU A 96 -15.06 -7.20 -6.04
C LEU A 96 -14.64 -6.30 -7.23
N ILE A 97 -14.82 -4.97 -7.13
CA ILE A 97 -14.48 -4.07 -8.23
C ILE A 97 -12.95 -3.97 -8.22
N GLY A 98 -12.29 -4.62 -9.16
CA GLY A 98 -10.83 -4.60 -9.31
C GLY A 98 -10.24 -6.01 -9.43
N SER A 99 -9.10 -6.12 -10.09
CA SER A 99 -8.41 -7.41 -10.24
C SER A 99 -7.77 -7.85 -8.92
N ALA A 100 -7.60 -9.15 -8.74
CA ALA A 100 -6.87 -9.67 -7.59
C ALA A 100 -5.43 -9.14 -7.55
N GLY A 101 -4.82 -8.83 -8.71
CA GLY A 101 -3.50 -8.25 -8.78
C GLY A 101 -3.44 -6.86 -8.17
N ASP A 102 -4.42 -5.99 -8.40
CA ASP A 102 -4.42 -4.63 -7.87
C ASP A 102 -4.57 -4.60 -6.34
N ILE A 103 -5.48 -5.41 -5.82
CA ILE A 103 -5.65 -5.59 -4.38
C ILE A 103 -4.36 -6.12 -3.76
N CYS A 104 -3.71 -7.06 -4.46
CA CYS A 104 -2.45 -7.58 -3.98
C CYS A 104 -1.30 -6.56 -4.05
N LYS A 105 -1.28 -5.66 -5.03
CA LYS A 105 -0.31 -4.56 -5.07
C LYS A 105 -0.53 -3.60 -3.90
N VAL A 106 -1.77 -3.25 -3.59
CA VAL A 106 -2.09 -2.37 -2.46
C VAL A 106 -1.60 -2.97 -1.14
N ARG A 107 -1.96 -4.23 -0.85
CA ARG A 107 -1.52 -4.88 0.40
C ARG A 107 0.01 -5.02 0.48
N SER A 108 0.68 -5.19 -0.64
CA SER A 108 2.14 -5.25 -0.71
C SER A 108 2.76 -3.89 -0.44
N GLY A 109 2.15 -2.82 -0.98
CA GLY A 109 2.55 -1.46 -0.70
C GLY A 109 2.45 -1.11 0.78
N ILE A 110 1.39 -1.57 1.45
CA ILE A 110 1.26 -1.45 2.91
C ILE A 110 2.45 -2.11 3.60
N GLU A 111 2.82 -3.34 3.20
CA GLU A 111 4.00 -4.00 3.76
C GLU A 111 5.29 -3.19 3.52
N VAL A 112 5.50 -2.66 2.31
CA VAL A 112 6.68 -1.84 2.01
C VAL A 112 6.72 -0.60 2.90
N LEU A 113 5.59 0.05 3.17
CA LEU A 113 5.54 1.18 4.11
C LEU A 113 5.93 0.73 5.52
N LEU A 114 5.26 -0.30 6.05
CA LEU A 114 5.42 -0.74 7.44
C LEU A 114 6.81 -1.32 7.73
N LYS A 115 7.34 -2.15 6.82
CA LYS A 115 8.63 -2.83 7.02
C LYS A 115 9.80 -2.08 6.37
N GLY A 116 9.56 -1.44 5.23
CA GLY A 116 10.60 -0.76 4.45
C GLY A 116 11.10 0.52 5.09
N PHE A 117 10.20 1.23 5.79
CA PHE A 117 10.50 2.53 6.37
C PHE A 117 10.69 2.49 7.90
N ILE A 118 10.64 1.31 8.52
CA ILE A 118 10.91 1.18 9.95
C ILE A 118 12.35 1.57 10.28
N ASN A 119 12.57 2.18 11.45
CA ASN A 119 13.86 2.66 11.94
C ASN A 119 14.48 3.75 11.05
N ILE A 120 13.66 4.59 10.41
CA ILE A 120 14.12 5.88 9.87
C ILE A 120 14.20 6.90 11.01
N ASP A 121 13.13 7.03 11.80
CA ASP A 121 13.12 7.82 13.02
C ASP A 121 12.08 7.26 14.03
N ALA A 122 12.24 7.63 15.31
CA ALA A 122 11.43 7.08 16.39
C ALA A 122 9.97 7.58 16.39
N GLN A 123 9.71 8.80 15.91
CA GLN A 123 8.35 9.32 15.79
C GLN A 123 7.62 8.58 14.68
N PHE A 124 8.27 8.39 13.54
CA PHE A 124 7.70 7.69 12.41
C PHE A 124 7.43 6.21 12.71
N ASN A 125 8.29 5.55 13.48
CA ASN A 125 8.01 4.19 13.94
C ASN A 125 6.67 4.08 14.69
N ARG A 126 6.31 5.08 15.51
CA ARG A 126 5.00 5.10 16.18
C ARG A 126 3.86 5.24 15.18
N VAL A 127 4.05 6.06 14.15
CA VAL A 127 3.07 6.20 13.05
C VAL A 127 2.89 4.87 12.33
N LEU A 128 3.97 4.15 12.01
CA LEU A 128 3.89 2.84 11.37
C LEU A 128 3.16 1.81 12.26
N THR A 129 3.45 1.75 13.56
CA THR A 129 2.72 0.88 14.49
C THR A 129 1.23 1.22 14.55
N ASN A 130 0.88 2.51 14.59
CA ASN A 130 -0.52 2.93 14.58
C ASN A 130 -1.22 2.57 13.26
N LEU A 131 -0.55 2.74 12.12
CA LEU A 131 -1.09 2.35 10.82
C LEU A 131 -1.32 0.83 10.73
N GLU A 132 -0.41 0.03 11.29
CA GLU A 132 -0.56 -1.43 11.32
C GLU A 132 -1.74 -1.87 12.21
N GLN A 133 -1.81 -1.35 13.44
CA GLN A 133 -2.80 -1.75 14.43
C GLN A 133 -4.20 -1.17 14.13
N LEU A 134 -4.27 0.15 13.96
CA LEU A 134 -5.55 0.86 13.76
C LEU A 134 -6.02 0.83 12.31
N GLY A 135 -5.12 0.54 11.37
CA GLY A 135 -5.50 0.18 10.01
C GLY A 135 -6.06 -1.23 9.91
N GLU A 136 -5.97 -2.04 10.96
CA GLU A 136 -6.48 -3.43 11.01
C GLU A 136 -5.89 -4.29 9.87
N VAL A 137 -4.57 -4.23 9.66
CA VAL A 137 -3.88 -4.98 8.60
C VAL A 137 -4.12 -6.49 8.71
N ASP A 138 -4.28 -7.01 9.93
CA ASP A 138 -4.65 -8.41 10.19
C ASP A 138 -6.05 -8.76 9.66
N GLU A 139 -6.99 -7.82 9.67
CA GLU A 139 -8.32 -8.02 9.08
C GLU A 139 -8.23 -8.09 7.56
N PHE A 140 -7.42 -7.20 6.95
CA PHE A 140 -7.12 -7.27 5.52
C PHE A 140 -6.58 -8.67 5.16
N ASP A 141 -5.58 -9.16 5.89
CA ASP A 141 -5.00 -10.48 5.65
C ASP A 141 -6.00 -11.62 5.85
N ARG A 142 -6.95 -11.46 6.78
CA ARG A 142 -8.04 -12.42 6.98
C ARG A 142 -8.98 -12.46 5.77
N CYS A 143 -9.40 -11.31 5.26
CA CYS A 143 -10.23 -11.21 4.05
C CYS A 143 -9.57 -11.90 2.85
N LEU A 144 -8.27 -11.68 2.63
CA LEU A 144 -7.52 -12.33 1.56
C LEU A 144 -7.40 -13.85 1.74
N LYS A 145 -7.22 -14.33 2.99
CA LYS A 145 -7.23 -15.77 3.29
C LYS A 145 -8.59 -16.41 2.98
N ILE A 146 -9.70 -15.71 3.25
CA ILE A 146 -11.04 -16.21 2.92
C ILE A 146 -11.17 -16.40 1.41
N TRP A 147 -10.76 -15.43 0.60
CA TRP A 147 -10.74 -15.56 -0.87
C TRP A 147 -9.98 -16.79 -1.33
N ARG A 148 -8.77 -17.00 -0.80
CA ARG A 148 -7.94 -18.15 -1.16
C ARG A 148 -8.62 -19.47 -0.78
N ASN A 149 -9.16 -19.55 0.44
CA ASN A 149 -9.70 -20.79 0.98
C ASN A 149 -11.06 -21.17 0.37
N THR A 150 -11.85 -20.18 -0.04
CA THR A 150 -13.18 -20.39 -0.63
C THR A 150 -13.14 -20.48 -2.16
N GLY A 151 -12.05 -20.06 -2.80
CA GLY A 151 -11.94 -20.01 -4.26
C GLY A 151 -12.70 -18.84 -4.89
N HIS A 152 -13.27 -17.92 -4.11
CA HIS A 152 -13.97 -16.71 -4.58
C HIS A 152 -13.01 -15.56 -4.92
N ARG A 153 -11.74 -15.85 -5.16
CA ARG A 153 -10.76 -14.86 -5.59
C ARG A 153 -11.13 -14.38 -7.01
N PRO A 154 -11.21 -13.06 -7.27
CA PRO A 154 -11.27 -12.53 -8.64
C PRO A 154 -10.10 -13.03 -9.47
N ASP A 155 -10.29 -13.12 -10.78
CA ASP A 155 -9.19 -13.47 -11.68
C ASP A 155 -8.08 -12.39 -11.61
N PHE A 156 -6.85 -12.83 -11.85
CA PHE A 156 -5.77 -11.92 -12.19
C PHE A 156 -5.97 -11.45 -13.62
N ASP A 157 -5.73 -10.16 -13.87
CA ASP A 157 -5.73 -9.68 -15.24
C ASP A 157 -4.56 -10.31 -16.01
N SER A 158 -4.70 -10.47 -17.32
CA SER A 158 -3.65 -11.05 -18.19
C SER A 158 -2.32 -10.28 -18.15
N CYS A 159 -2.34 -9.04 -17.65
CA CYS A 159 -1.17 -8.18 -17.46
C CYS A 159 -0.60 -8.20 -16.03
N ASP A 160 -1.23 -8.89 -15.07
CA ASP A 160 -0.70 -9.08 -13.73
C ASP A 160 0.50 -10.03 -13.76
N LYS A 161 1.69 -9.46 -14.00
CA LYS A 161 2.96 -10.18 -13.95
C LYS A 161 3.19 -10.72 -12.53
N GLN A 162 3.83 -11.88 -12.45
CA GLN A 162 4.35 -12.44 -11.19
C GLN A 162 5.12 -11.35 -10.44
N SER A 163 4.78 -11.11 -9.17
CA SER A 163 5.13 -9.91 -8.40
C SER A 163 6.63 -9.69 -8.12
N ALA A 164 7.49 -10.53 -8.69
CA ALA A 164 8.90 -10.68 -8.33
C ALA A 164 9.13 -10.82 -6.80
N ALA A 165 8.07 -11.05 -6.03
CA ALA A 165 8.12 -11.18 -4.59
C ALA A 165 8.72 -12.52 -4.21
N PRO A 166 9.57 -12.57 -3.17
CA PRO A 166 10.14 -13.83 -2.72
C PRO A 166 9.02 -14.76 -2.23
N LYS A 167 9.24 -16.08 -2.28
CA LYS A 167 8.19 -17.09 -1.98
C LYS A 167 7.60 -16.98 -0.56
N ASN A 168 8.35 -16.38 0.37
CA ASN A 168 7.93 -16.13 1.74
C ASN A 168 7.10 -14.83 1.90
N HIS A 169 6.91 -14.06 0.83
CA HIS A 169 6.08 -12.86 0.83
C HIS A 169 4.59 -13.22 0.81
N TRP A 170 3.76 -12.45 1.52
CA TRP A 170 2.34 -12.72 1.70
C TRP A 170 1.56 -12.83 0.37
N TRP A 171 2.04 -12.20 -0.71
CA TRP A 171 1.49 -12.33 -2.08
C TRP A 171 1.22 -13.79 -2.51
N TRP A 172 2.03 -14.73 -2.03
CA TRP A 172 1.93 -16.16 -2.37
C TRP A 172 1.04 -16.97 -1.42
N TYR A 173 0.57 -16.36 -0.32
CA TYR A 173 -0.24 -17.00 0.73
C TYR A 173 -1.68 -16.55 0.72
#